data_AF-A0A376L5P0-F1
#
_entry.id   AF-A0A376L5P0-F1
#
_cell.length_a   1.000
_cell.length_b   1.000
_cell.length_c   1.000
_cell.angle_alpha   90.00
_cell.angle_beta   90.00
_cell.angle_gamma   90.00
#
_symmetry.space_group_name_H-M   'P 1'
#
loop_
_entity.id
_entity.type
_entity.pdbx_description
1 polymer ?
#
loop_
_entity_poly.entity_id
_entity_poly.type
_entity_poly.pdbx_seq_one_letter_code
_entity_poly.pdbx_strand_id
1 'polypeptide(L)'
;MSKVFICAAIPDEQAIKEDSAVAVATAIEAGDERRARAKFHWQFLEQFPAAQDCAYKFIVCEDKPGIPRPALDSWDAEYMQENRLG
;
A
#
# COMPACT_ATOMS: atom_id res chain seq x y z
N MET A 1 -18.07 -12.81 -4.21
CA MET A 1 -17.24 -13.07 -3.01
C MET A 1 -16.20 -11.97 -2.93
N SER A 2 -15.95 -11.42 -1.74
CA SER A 2 -14.79 -10.55 -1.52
C SER A 2 -13.52 -11.39 -1.45
N LYS A 3 -12.41 -10.81 -1.91
CA LYS A 3 -11.06 -11.34 -1.78
C LYS A 3 -10.22 -10.32 -1.03
N VAL A 4 -9.13 -10.78 -0.42
CA VAL A 4 -8.16 -9.88 0.21
C VAL A 4 -7.08 -9.53 -0.82
N PHE A 5 -6.69 -8.27 -0.83
CA PHE A 5 -5.60 -7.76 -1.65
C PHE A 5 -4.56 -7.11 -0.76
N ILE A 6 -3.29 -7.42 -1.00
CA ILE A 6 -2.16 -6.74 -0.40
C ILE A 6 -1.85 -5.53 -1.25
N CYS A 7 -1.86 -4.36 -0.64
CA CYS A 7 -1.62 -3.08 -1.30
C CYS A 7 -0.41 -2.40 -0.67
N ALA A 8 0.46 -1.82 -1.49
CA ALA A 8 1.63 -1.10 -1.02
C ALA A 8 1.78 0.24 -1.73
N ALA A 9 2.16 1.27 -0.97
CA ALA A 9 2.53 2.57 -1.46
C ALA A 9 4.03 2.74 -1.22
N ILE A 10 4.78 2.81 -2.32
CA ILE A 10 6.24 2.92 -2.29
C ILE A 10 6.60 4.32 -2.81
N PRO A 11 7.16 5.20 -1.98
CA PRO A 11 7.64 6.50 -2.42
C PRO A 11 8.84 6.34 -3.34
N ASP A 12 9.01 7.27 -4.28
CA ASP A 12 10.23 7.38 -5.06
C ASP A 12 11.39 7.97 -4.24
N GLU A 13 12.58 8.02 -4.84
CA GLU A 13 13.76 8.53 -4.14
C GLU A 13 13.63 10.00 -3.72
N GLN A 14 12.88 10.81 -4.46
CA GLN A 14 12.73 12.22 -4.16
C GLN A 14 11.86 12.41 -2.92
N ALA A 15 10.69 11.77 -2.89
CA ALA A 15 9.79 11.81 -1.74
C ALA A 15 10.48 11.28 -0.46
N ILE A 16 11.35 10.26 -0.58
CA ILE A 16 12.14 9.77 0.55
C ILE A 16 13.14 10.83 1.04
N LYS A 17 13.84 11.52 0.13
CA LYS A 17 14.90 12.48 0.49
C LYS A 17 14.37 13.82 0.98
N GLU A 18 13.31 14.33 0.34
CA GLU A 18 12.79 15.67 0.57
C GLU A 18 11.69 15.67 1.64
N ASP A 19 10.77 14.70 1.57
CA ASP A 19 9.59 14.65 2.43
C ASP A 19 9.69 13.59 3.54
N SER A 20 10.83 12.88 3.62
CA SER A 20 11.03 11.74 4.54
C SER A 20 9.92 10.69 4.39
N ALA A 21 9.39 10.53 3.18
CA ALA A 21 8.32 9.61 2.86
C ALA A 21 8.73 8.16 3.15
N VAL A 22 7.80 7.39 3.71
CA VAL A 22 8.03 5.98 4.07
C VAL A 22 7.13 5.08 3.22
N ALA A 23 7.66 3.91 2.84
CA ALA A 23 6.88 2.87 2.19
C ALA A 23 5.93 2.21 3.21
N VAL A 24 4.67 2.06 2.84
CA VAL A 24 3.64 1.47 3.70
C VAL A 24 2.82 0.43 2.93
N ALA A 25 2.35 -0.59 3.63
CA ALA A 25 1.41 -1.57 3.07
C ALA A 25 0.14 -1.70 3.90
N THR A 26 -0.91 -2.24 3.30
CA THR A 26 -2.15 -2.59 3.97
C THR A 26 -2.86 -3.71 3.22
N ALA A 27 -3.71 -4.48 3.91
CA ALA A 27 -4.58 -5.45 3.28
C ALA A 27 -6.00 -4.89 3.14
N ILE A 28 -6.64 -5.09 2.00
CA ILE A 28 -7.98 -4.56 1.69
C ILE A 28 -8.86 -5.67 1.13
N GLU A 29 -10.09 -5.77 1.62
CA GLU A 29 -11.13 -6.58 0.98
C GLU A 29 -11.76 -5.85 -0.20
N ALA A 30 -11.84 -6.54 -1.35
CA ALA A 30 -12.51 -6.05 -2.55
C ALA A 30 -13.03 -7.20 -3.43
N GLY A 31 -13.93 -6.89 -4.37
CA GLY A 31 -14.45 -7.88 -5.33
C GLY A 31 -13.48 -8.24 -6.46
N ASP A 32 -12.57 -7.32 -6.80
CA ASP A 32 -11.58 -7.46 -7.86
C ASP A 32 -10.42 -6.48 -7.62
N GLU A 33 -9.31 -6.66 -8.34
CA GLU A 33 -8.10 -5.84 -8.20
C GLU A 33 -8.36 -4.35 -8.52
N ARG A 34 -9.24 -4.06 -9.48
CA ARG A 34 -9.56 -2.68 -9.87
C ARG A 34 -10.25 -1.95 -8.73
N ARG A 35 -11.18 -2.61 -8.04
CA ARG A 35 -11.86 -2.09 -6.85
C ARG A 35 -10.90 -1.96 -5.67
N ALA A 36 -10.02 -2.94 -5.46
CA ALA A 36 -8.99 -2.87 -4.43
C ALA A 36 -8.09 -1.65 -4.64
N ARG A 37 -7.60 -1.45 -5.88
CA ARG A 37 -6.75 -0.31 -6.23
C ARG A 37 -7.43 1.03 -6.04
N ALA A 38 -8.69 1.16 -6.46
CA ALA A 38 -9.45 2.40 -6.26
C ALA A 38 -9.67 2.70 -4.77
N LYS A 39 -10.07 1.69 -3.97
CA LYS A 39 -10.27 1.83 -2.52
C LYS A 39 -8.95 2.16 -1.82
N PHE A 40 -7.87 1.47 -2.16
CA PHE A 40 -6.53 1.71 -1.64
C PHE A 40 -6.05 3.13 -1.89
N HIS A 41 -6.15 3.60 -3.14
CA HIS A 41 -5.72 4.93 -3.52
C HIS A 41 -6.46 6.01 -2.72
N TRP A 42 -7.78 5.87 -2.59
CA TRP A 42 -8.59 6.81 -1.84
C TRP A 42 -8.23 6.82 -0.33
N GLN A 43 -8.18 5.65 0.32
CA GLN A 43 -7.79 5.53 1.72
C GLN A 43 -6.37 6.06 1.99
N PHE A 44 -5.43 5.83 1.06
CA PHE A 44 -4.06 6.31 1.17
C PHE A 44 -4.02 7.84 1.16
N LEU A 45 -4.71 8.49 0.23
CA LEU A 45 -4.72 9.96 0.14
C LEU A 45 -5.48 10.62 1.30
N GLU A 46 -6.49 9.96 1.87
CA GLU A 46 -7.16 10.44 3.09
C GLU A 46 -6.21 10.43 4.29
N GLN A 47 -5.40 9.38 4.43
CA GLN A 47 -4.47 9.24 5.56
C GLN A 47 -3.19 10.04 5.39
N PHE A 48 -2.71 10.17 4.15
CA PHE A 48 -1.46 10.84 3.77
C PHE A 48 -1.72 11.93 2.72
N PRO A 49 -2.41 13.03 3.06
CA PRO A 49 -2.79 14.06 2.10
C PRO A 49 -1.58 14.73 1.43
N ALA A 50 -0.45 14.84 2.13
CA ALA A 50 0.81 15.35 1.57
C ALA A 50 1.38 14.47 0.43
N ALA A 51 0.97 13.20 0.37
CA ALA A 51 1.39 12.29 -0.69
C ALA A 51 0.75 12.58 -2.06
N GLN A 52 -0.20 13.53 -2.14
CA GLN A 52 -0.75 13.99 -3.43
C GLN A 52 0.32 14.67 -4.30
N ASP A 53 1.26 15.37 -3.65
CA ASP A 53 2.34 16.09 -4.32
C ASP A 53 3.60 15.21 -4.49
N CYS A 54 3.63 14.04 -3.83
CA CYS A 54 4.74 13.08 -3.88
C CYS A 54 4.48 11.97 -4.93
N ALA A 55 5.53 11.53 -5.61
CA ALA A 55 5.44 10.39 -6.51
C ALA A 55 5.50 9.06 -5.74
N TYR A 56 4.33 8.48 -5.46
CA TYR A 56 4.20 7.11 -4.94
C TYR A 56 3.84 6.13 -6.05
N LYS A 57 4.53 4.98 -6.06
CA LYS A 57 4.13 3.81 -6.84
C LYS A 57 3.20 2.94 -6.00
N PHE A 58 2.01 2.70 -6.53
CA PHE A 58 1.05 1.78 -5.92
C PHE A 58 1.15 0.38 -6.51
N ILE A 59 1.30 -0.62 -5.64
CA ILE A 59 1.25 -2.04 -5.96
C ILE A 59 -0.02 -2.61 -5.33
N VAL A 60 -0.75 -3.44 -6.08
CA VAL A 60 -1.90 -4.20 -5.58
C VAL A 60 -1.75 -5.62 -6.09
N CYS A 61 -1.83 -6.60 -5.19
CA CYS A 61 -1.81 -8.01 -5.54
C CYS A 61 -2.86 -8.77 -4.73
N GLU A 62 -3.48 -9.77 -5.34
CA GLU A 62 -4.39 -10.67 -4.64
C GLU A 62 -3.61 -11.49 -3.60
N ASP A 63 -4.14 -11.56 -2.38
CA ASP A 63 -3.59 -12.37 -1.30
C ASP A 63 -3.62 -13.85 -1.69
N LYS A 64 -2.57 -14.59 -1.30
CA LYS A 64 -2.46 -16.02 -1.56
C LYS A 64 -1.87 -16.74 -0.36
N PRO A 65 -2.24 -18.01 -0.12
CA PRO A 65 -1.64 -18.82 0.91
C PRO A 65 -0.11 -18.85 0.80
N GLY A 66 0.58 -18.60 1.90
CA GLY A 66 2.05 -18.59 1.98
C GLY A 66 2.71 -17.26 1.64
N ILE A 67 1.95 -16.23 1.29
CA ILE A 67 2.47 -14.85 1.17
C ILE A 67 2.29 -14.15 2.53
N PRO A 68 3.32 -13.47 3.06
CA PRO A 68 3.16 -12.65 4.25
C PRO A 68 2.16 -11.54 3.94
N ARG A 69 1.28 -11.24 4.90
CA ARG A 69 0.17 -10.31 4.69
C ARG A 69 0.20 -9.21 5.77
N PRO A 70 0.14 -7.92 5.40
CA PRO A 70 0.01 -6.84 6.37
C PRO A 70 -1.37 -6.88 7.04
N ALA A 71 -1.52 -6.11 8.12
CA ALA A 71 -2.79 -5.96 8.81
C ALA A 71 -3.90 -5.41 7.87
N LEU A 72 -5.13 -5.87 8.09
CA LEU A 72 -6.30 -5.43 7.32
C LEU A 72 -6.68 -4.00 7.72
N ASP A 73 -6.90 -3.13 6.71
CA ASP A 73 -7.29 -1.73 6.87
C ASP A 73 -6.39 -0.95 7.87
N SER A 74 -5.12 -1.35 8.01
CA SER A 74 -4.10 -0.70 8.83
C SER A 74 -2.81 -0.53 8.02
N TRP A 75 -2.14 0.61 8.21
CA TRP A 75 -0.91 0.97 7.50
C TRP A 75 0.31 0.41 8.21
N ASP A 76 1.03 -0.47 7.53
CA ASP A 76 2.14 -1.23 8.09
C ASP A 76 3.44 -0.89 7.34
N ALA A 77 4.27 -0.06 7.98
CA ALA A 77 5.59 0.29 7.49
C ALA A 77 6.64 -0.78 7.84
N GLU A 78 6.44 -1.54 8.91
CA GLU A 78 7.35 -2.61 9.34
C GLU A 78 7.28 -3.77 8.36
N TYR A 79 6.06 -4.15 7.93
CA TYR A 79 5.84 -5.13 6.88
C TYR A 79 6.68 -4.82 5.62
N MET A 80 6.74 -3.56 5.21
CA MET A 80 7.53 -3.14 4.05
C MET A 80 9.04 -3.24 4.27
N GLN A 81 9.53 -3.09 5.50
CA GLN A 81 10.94 -3.24 5.86
C GLN A 81 11.36 -4.71 5.93
N GLU A 82 10.50 -5.55 6.52
CA GLU A 82 10.74 -6.97 6.74
C GLU A 82 10.64 -7.78 5.44
N ASN A 83 9.67 -7.44 4.59
CA ASN A 83 9.37 -8.17 3.37
C ASN A 83 9.95 -7.49 2.13
N ARG A 84 11.00 -6.66 2.32
CA ARG A 84 11.64 -5.79 1.33
C ARG A 84 11.42 -6.31 -0.10
N LEU A 85 10.34 -5.82 -0.72
CA LEU A 85 10.09 -5.91 -2.15
C LEU A 85 11.08 -4.94 -2.81
N GLY A 86 12.37 -5.24 -2.69
CA GLY A 86 13.49 -4.52 -3.28
C GLY A 86 13.78 -5.04 -4.68
#